data_AF-A0A0F9MA88-F1
#
_entry.id   AF-A0A0F9MA88-F1
#
_cell.length_a   1.000
_cell.length_b   1.000
_cell.length_c   1.000
_cell.angle_alpha   90.00
_cell.angle_beta   90.00
_cell.angle_gamma   90.00
#
_symmetry.space_group_name_H-M   'P 1'
#
loop_
_entity.id
_entity.type
_entity.pdbx_description
1 polymer ?
#
loop_
_entity_poly.entity_id
_entity_poly.type
_entity_poly.pdbx_seq_one_letter_code
_entity_poly.pdbx_strand_id
1 'polypeptide(L)' 'MAKNTGWVLFDTEKGKYVNENYFGMATLRKAKIYETRQEARNDQLGIDRIRKVRLKGKAVEIIKGR' A
#
# COMPACT_ATOMS: atom_id res chain seq x y z
N MET A 1 2.14 11.20 18.22
CA MET A 1 2.05 9.73 18.03
C MET A 1 2.46 9.40 16.61
N ALA A 2 3.55 8.64 16.42
CA ALA A 2 3.89 8.15 15.09
C ALA A 2 2.79 7.18 14.62
N LYS A 3 2.23 7.41 13.43
CA LYS A 3 1.24 6.50 12.85
C LYS A 3 1.96 5.20 12.48
N ASN A 4 1.77 4.15 13.29
CA ASN A 4 2.33 2.82 13.03
C ASN A 4 1.56 2.05 11.95
N THR A 5 0.69 2.72 11.19
CA THR A 5 -0.14 2.12 10.15
C THR A 5 -0.26 3.03 8.96
N GLY A 6 -0.37 2.44 7.77
CA GLY A 6 -0.67 3.13 6.53
C GLY A 6 -1.51 2.25 5.61
N TRP A 7 -1.63 2.70 4.37
CA TRP A 7 -2.35 1.99 3.31
C TRP A 7 -1.41 1.80 2.12
N VAL A 8 -1.60 0.70 1.39
CA VAL A 8 -0.85 0.39 0.18
C VAL A 8 -1.80 -0.09 -0.90
N LEU A 9 -1.40 0.12 -2.15
CA LEU A 9 -2.10 -0.42 -3.31
C LEU A 9 -1.49 -1.76 -3.71
N PHE A 10 -2.36 -2.76 -3.85
CA PHE A 10 -2.02 -4.11 -4.26
C PHE A 10 -2.72 -4.42 -5.59
N ASP A 11 -1.91 -4.71 -6.59
CA ASP A 11 -2.29 -5.18 -7.91
C ASP A 11 -2.53 -6.69 -7.83
N THR A 12 -3.79 -7.12 -7.98
CA THR A 12 -4.17 -8.53 -7.94
C THR A 12 -3.81 -9.26 -9.22
N GLU A 13 -3.82 -8.57 -10.37
CA GLU A 13 -3.46 -9.16 -11.66
C GLU A 13 -2.01 -9.63 -11.66
N LYS A 14 -1.10 -8.83 -11.11
CA LYS A 14 0.34 -9.13 -11.10
C LYS A 14 0.85 -9.59 -9.73
N GLY A 15 -0.03 -9.64 -8.72
CA GLY A 15 0.28 -10.11 -7.37
C GLY A 15 1.33 -9.27 -6.63
N LYS A 16 1.45 -7.97 -6.93
CA LYS A 16 2.50 -7.08 -6.43
C LYS A 16 1.93 -5.76 -5.90
N TYR A 17 2.74 -5.02 -5.14
CA TYR A 17 2.36 -3.70 -4.64
C TYR A 17 2.84 -2.59 -5.56
N VAL A 18 2.15 -1.47 -5.55
CA VAL A 18 2.57 -0.26 -6.27
C VAL A 18 3.65 0.46 -5.48
N ASN A 19 4.73 0.87 -6.15
CA ASN A 19 5.81 1.67 -5.57
C ASN A 19 5.61 3.17 -5.85
N GLU A 20 6.43 4.02 -5.23
CA GLU A 20 6.38 5.48 -5.41
C GLU A 20 6.54 5.98 -6.85
N ASN A 21 7.20 5.22 -7.71
CA ASN A 21 7.42 5.58 -9.11
C ASN A 21 6.26 5.15 -10.04
N TYR A 22 5.17 4.54 -9.54
CA TYR A 22 3.97 4.06 -10.27
C TYR A 22 4.20 3.08 -11.45
N PHE A 23 5.41 3.00 -11.99
CA PHE A 23 5.82 2.13 -13.08
C PHE A 23 6.50 0.86 -12.57
N GLY A 24 6.87 0.81 -11.28
CA GLY A 24 7.58 -0.29 -10.65
C GLY A 24 6.68 -1.13 -9.77
N MET A 25 6.53 -2.41 -10.11
CA MET A 25 5.87 -3.36 -9.23
C MET A 25 6.83 -3.83 -8.14
N ALA A 26 6.43 -3.63 -6.89
CA ALA A 26 7.28 -3.77 -5.73
C ALA A 26 6.74 -4.81 -4.73
N THR A 27 7.65 -5.33 -3.91
CA THR A 27 7.29 -6.06 -2.69
C THR A 27 6.69 -5.10 -1.66
N LEU A 28 5.91 -5.61 -0.69
CA LEU A 28 5.29 -4.83 0.40
C LEU A 28 6.24 -3.79 1.03
N ARG A 29 7.49 -4.16 1.29
CA ARG A 29 8.51 -3.30 1.92
C ARG A 29 8.91 -2.06 1.11
N LYS A 30 8.64 -2.07 -0.19
CA LYS A 30 8.93 -0.99 -1.16
C LYS A 30 7.63 -0.39 -1.72
N ALA A 31 6.48 -0.76 -1.16
CA ALA A 31 5.20 -0.22 -1.59
C ALA A 31 5.11 1.27 -1.22
N LYS A 32 4.43 2.06 -2.06
CA LYS A 32 4.02 3.41 -1.73
C LYS A 32 3.04 3.33 -0.56
N ILE A 33 3.35 4.07 0.51
CA ILE A 33 2.54 4.11 1.72
C ILE A 33 1.73 5.39 1.67
N TYR A 34 0.41 5.23 1.74
CA TYR A 34 -0.52 6.33 1.89
C TYR A 34 -0.88 6.46 3.36
N GLU A 35 -0.95 7.70 3.86
CA GLU A 35 -1.38 7.94 5.23
C GLU A 35 -2.84 7.58 5.43
N THR A 36 -3.68 7.88 4.44
CA THR A 36 -5.11 7.62 4.47
C THR A 36 -5.56 6.66 3.37
N ARG A 37 -6.68 5.97 3.64
CA ARG A 37 -7.34 5.13 2.63
C ARG A 37 -7.84 5.96 1.44
N GLN A 38 -8.23 7.20 1.70
CA GLN A 38 -8.75 8.11 0.68
C GLN A 38 -7.65 8.53 -0.31
N GLU A 39 -6.45 8.84 0.18
CA GLU A 39 -5.30 9.12 -0.70
C GLU A 39 -4.99 7.91 -1.58
N ALA A 40 -4.90 6.71 -1.00
CA ALA A 40 -4.71 5.49 -1.78
C ALA A 40 -5.80 5.30 -2.85
N ARG A 41 -7.05 5.67 -2.54
CA ARG A 41 -8.17 5.58 -3.47
C ARG A 41 -8.12 6.64 -4.57
N ASN A 42 -7.72 7.87 -4.27
CA ASN A 42 -7.54 8.91 -5.29
C ASN A 42 -6.39 8.56 -6.25
N ASP A 43 -5.40 7.84 -5.73
CA ASP A 43 -4.26 7.31 -6.47
C ASP A 43 -4.54 6.00 -7.23
N GLN A 44 -5.77 5.49 -7.10
CA GLN A 44 -6.21 4.25 -7.69
C GLN A 44 -6.37 4.43 -9.20
N LEU A 45 -5.26 4.39 -9.93
CA LEU A 45 -5.20 4.35 -11.39
C LEU A 45 -5.65 2.97 -11.95
N GLY A 46 -6.74 2.40 -11.41
CA GLY A 46 -7.24 1.07 -11.79
C GLY A 46 -6.66 -0.10 -11.00
N ILE A 47 -6.11 0.12 -9.80
CA ILE A 47 -5.50 -0.95 -8.98
C ILE A 47 -6.53 -1.64 -8.09
N ASP A 48 -6.41 -2.96 -8.00
CA ASP A 48 -7.49 -3.85 -7.61
C ASP A 48 -7.78 -3.90 -6.10
N ARG A 49 -6.80 -3.68 -5.21
CA ARG A 49 -7.03 -3.68 -3.75
C ARG A 49 -6.22 -2.68 -2.96
N ILE A 50 -6.91 -1.92 -2.11
CA ILE A 50 -6.29 -1.12 -1.05
C ILE A 50 -6.16 -1.98 0.20
N ARG A 51 -4.94 -2.12 0.75
CA ARG A 51 -4.71 -2.88 1.98
C ARG A 51 -4.14 -2.00 3.08
N LYS A 52 -4.60 -2.22 4.31
CA LYS A 52 -4.02 -1.59 5.49
C LYS A 52 -2.75 -2.33 5.88
N VAL A 53 -1.71 -1.62 6.27
CA VAL A 53 -0.41 -2.18 6.62
C VAL A 53 0.11 -1.60 7.92
N ARG A 54 0.93 -2.37 8.64
CA ARG A 54 1.72 -1.88 9.77
C ARG A 54 3.04 -1.33 9.26
N LEU A 55 3.46 -0.21 9.85
CA LEU A 55 4.68 0.51 9.52
C LEU A 55 5.74 0.35 10.61
N LYS A 56 6.98 0.14 10.20
CA LYS A 56 8.17 0.22 11.04
C LYS A 56 9.29 0.92 10.24
N GLY A 57 9.04 2.17 9.87
CA GLY A 57 9.80 2.93 8.86
C GLY A 57 9.43 2.59 7.40
N LYS A 58 8.90 1.39 7.17
CA LYS A 58 8.32 0.92 5.90
C LYS A 58 7.18 -0.05 6.17
N ALA A 59 6.38 -0.39 5.15
CA ALA A 59 5.34 -1.39 5.27
C ALA A 59 5.96 -2.77 5.54
N VAL A 60 5.62 -3.36 6.68
CA VAL A 60 6.20 -4.66 7.11
C VAL A 60 5.19 -5.79 7.05
N GLU A 61 3.91 -5.50 7.26
CA GLU A 61 2.87 -6.52 7.36
C GLU A 61 1.52 -5.95 6.93
N ILE A 62 0.71 -6.78 6.27
CA ILE A 62 -0.68 -6.45 5.97
C ILE A 62 -1.53 -6.71 7.20
N ILE A 63 -2.26 -5.69 7.63
CA ILE A 63 -3.31 -5.83 8.62
C ILE A 63 -4.53 -6.35 7.87
N LYS A 64 -4.77 -7.67 7.93
CA LYS A 64 -6.01 -8.26 7.43
C LYS A 64 -7.15 -7.73 8.31
N GLY A 65 -8.00 -6.88 7.74
CA GLY A 65 -9.27 -6.54 8.38
C GLY A 65 -10.12 -7.81 8.50
N ARG A 66 -10.83 -7.95 9.62
CA ARG A 66 -12.03 -8.80 9.64
C ARG A 66 -13.08 -8.21 8.74
#